data_AF-A0A7L4NS75-F1
#
_entry.id   AF-A0A7L4NS75-F1
#
_cell.length_a   1.000
_cell.length_b   1.000
_cell.length_c   1.000
_cell.angle_alpha   90.00
_cell.angle_beta   90.00
_cell.angle_gamma   90.00
#
_symmetry.space_group_name_H-M   'P 1'
#
loop_
_entity.id
_entity.type
_entity.pdbx_description
1 polymer ?
#
loop_
_entity_poly.entity_id
_entity_poly.type
_entity_poly.pdbx_seq_one_letter_code
_entity_poly.pdbx_strand_id
1 'polypeptide(L)'
;VCLRVYLNGDGTGKGTHMSLFFVVMKGDYDALLPWPFRHKVTFMLLDQNSREHVIDVFRPDLTSASFQRPVNEMNVASGCPMFLPLSKLQSPKYAYVKEDTLFLKCIIETN
;
A
#
# COMPACT_ATOMS: atom_id res chain seq x y z
N VAL A 1 4.42 7.05 -8.81
CA VAL A 1 4.03 6.43 -7.51
C VAL A 1 4.51 4.99 -7.49
N CYS A 2 4.76 4.42 -6.32
CA CYS A 2 5.03 2.99 -6.16
C CYS A 2 4.48 2.46 -4.83
N LEU A 3 4.55 1.13 -4.66
CA LEU A 3 4.28 0.46 -3.38
C LEU A 3 5.59 0.00 -2.75
N ARG A 4 5.66 0.07 -1.41
CA ARG A 4 6.73 -0.52 -0.61
C ARG A 4 6.13 -1.56 0.31
N VAL A 5 6.68 -2.77 0.27
CA VAL A 5 6.16 -3.93 1.00
C VAL A 5 7.24 -4.48 1.91
N TYR A 6 6.87 -4.81 3.15
CA TYR A 6 7.72 -5.55 4.07
C TYR A 6 7.03 -6.87 4.41
N LEU A 7 7.54 -7.96 3.85
CA LEU A 7 6.95 -9.29 4.00
C LEU A 7 6.99 -9.79 5.45
N ASN A 8 8.00 -9.40 6.23
CA ASN A 8 8.09 -9.69 7.66
C ASN A 8 7.76 -8.47 8.55
N GLY A 9 7.03 -7.51 8.00
CA GLY A 9 6.55 -6.32 8.70
C GLY A 9 7.61 -5.24 8.96
N ASP A 10 7.11 -4.05 9.28
CA ASP A 10 7.86 -2.86 9.66
C ASP A 10 7.15 -2.11 10.81
N GLY A 11 7.90 -1.34 11.59
CA GLY A 11 7.38 -0.58 12.72
C GLY A 11 6.60 -1.44 13.72
N THR A 12 5.35 -1.04 14.02
CA THR A 12 4.47 -1.73 14.98
C THR A 12 4.00 -3.11 14.49
N GLY A 13 4.10 -3.40 13.19
CA GLY A 13 3.73 -4.70 12.61
C GLY A 13 4.90 -5.68 12.44
N LYS A 14 6.12 -5.27 12.80
CA LYS A 14 7.34 -6.07 12.60
C LYS A 14 7.21 -7.48 13.21
N GLY A 15 7.49 -8.49 12.41
CA GLY A 15 7.46 -9.91 12.79
C GLY A 15 6.06 -10.52 12.98
N THR A 16 4.99 -9.72 12.87
CA THR A 16 3.62 -10.18 13.15
C THR A 16 2.66 -9.95 11.99
N HIS A 17 2.92 -8.92 11.18
CA HIS A 17 2.10 -8.55 10.03
C HIS A 17 2.97 -8.33 8.80
N MET A 18 2.42 -8.56 7.61
CA MET A 18 2.93 -7.95 6.39
C MET A 18 2.54 -6.46 6.41
N SER A 19 3.50 -5.59 6.13
CA SER A 19 3.27 -4.14 6.06
C SER A 19 3.27 -3.65 4.62
N LEU A 20 2.34 -2.75 4.30
CA LEU A 20 2.15 -2.23 2.93
C LEU A 20 2.04 -0.71 2.96
N PHE A 21 2.86 -0.05 2.14
CA PHE A 21 2.93 1.41 2.09
C PHE A 21 2.86 1.93 0.67
N PHE A 22 2.27 3.12 0.54
CA PHE A 22 2.20 3.91 -0.67
C PHE A 22 3.30 4.97 -0.66
N VAL A 23 3.89 5.21 -1.83
CA VAL A 23 4.96 6.19 -2.01
C VAL A 23 4.63 7.10 -3.18
N VAL A 24 4.54 8.40 -2.91
CA VAL A 24 4.58 9.42 -3.96
C VAL A 24 6.03 9.53 -4.43
N MET A 25 6.23 9.36 -5.73
CA MET A 25 7.52 9.50 -6.39
C MET A 25 7.53 10.77 -7.20
N LYS A 26 8.70 11.36 -7.37
CA LYS A 26 8.91 12.48 -8.29
C LYS A 26 8.54 12.05 -9.71
N GLY A 27 7.71 12.86 -10.36
CA GLY A 27 7.28 12.67 -11.74
C GLY A 27 7.77 13.80 -12.65
N ASP A 28 7.96 13.50 -13.92
CA ASP A 28 8.42 14.47 -14.93
C ASP A 28 7.45 15.65 -15.10
N TYR A 29 6.17 15.44 -14.78
CA TYR A 29 5.08 16.40 -14.94
C TYR A 29 4.57 16.99 -13.62
N ASP A 30 5.31 16.84 -12.51
CA ASP A 30 4.88 17.31 -11.18
C ASP A 30 4.56 18.80 -11.12
N ALA A 31 5.14 19.62 -12.02
CA ALA A 31 4.84 21.05 -12.11
C ALA A 31 3.42 21.36 -12.63
N LEU A 32 2.79 20.41 -13.33
CA LEU A 32 1.45 20.54 -13.90
C LEU A 32 0.36 19.90 -13.03
N LEU A 33 0.76 19.09 -12.05
CA LEU A 33 -0.15 18.35 -11.20
C LEU A 33 -0.56 19.15 -9.96
N PRO A 34 -1.79 18.97 -9.45
CA PRO A 34 -2.22 19.59 -8.22
C PRO A 34 -1.54 18.96 -7.00
N TRP A 35 -1.12 19.80 -6.05
CA TRP A 35 -0.52 19.37 -4.79
C TRP A 35 -1.27 19.94 -3.57
N PRO A 36 -1.27 19.24 -2.42
CA PRO A 36 -0.74 17.89 -2.19
C PRO A 36 -1.55 16.79 -2.91
N PHE A 37 -0.97 15.60 -3.03
CA PHE A 37 -1.62 14.39 -3.55
C PHE A 37 -2.84 14.07 -2.68
N ARG A 38 -4.03 14.01 -3.30
CA ARG A 38 -5.33 13.98 -2.59
C ARG A 38 -6.23 12.79 -2.96
N HIS A 39 -5.77 11.94 -3.88
CA HIS A 39 -6.58 10.85 -4.41
C HIS A 39 -6.75 9.74 -3.37
N LYS A 40 -7.95 9.18 -3.26
CA LYS A 40 -8.22 8.03 -2.38
C LYS A 40 -7.39 6.83 -2.88
N VAL A 41 -6.72 6.16 -1.94
CA VAL A 41 -5.89 4.99 -2.23
C VAL A 41 -6.50 3.77 -1.56
N THR A 42 -6.70 2.72 -2.34
CA THR A 42 -7.21 1.42 -1.88
C THR A 42 -6.14 0.36 -2.10
N PHE A 43 -5.66 -0.25 -1.02
CA PHE A 43 -4.83 -1.44 -1.05
C PHE A 43 -5.69 -2.70 -1.06
N MET A 44 -5.23 -3.71 -1.79
CA MET A 44 -5.85 -5.01 -1.80
C MET A 44 -4.79 -6.11 -1.84
N LEU A 45 -4.95 -7.12 -1.00
CA LEU A 45 -4.34 -8.43 -1.19
C LEU A 45 -5.41 -9.37 -1.75
N LEU A 46 -5.15 -9.87 -2.95
CA LEU A 46 -6.12 -10.70 -3.65
C LEU A 46 -6.08 -12.13 -3.12
N ASP A 47 -7.28 -12.65 -2.86
CA ASP A 47 -7.51 -14.08 -2.66
C ASP A 47 -7.64 -14.72 -4.05
N GLN A 48 -6.77 -15.68 -4.35
CA GLN A 48 -6.64 -16.29 -5.67
C GLN A 48 -7.75 -17.32 -5.99
N ASN A 49 -8.62 -17.61 -5.03
CA ASN A 49 -9.84 -18.39 -5.24
C ASN A 49 -11.08 -17.48 -5.36
N SER A 50 -10.88 -16.17 -5.56
CA SER A 50 -11.94 -15.17 -5.68
C SER A 50 -12.92 -15.17 -4.50
N ARG A 51 -12.41 -15.48 -3.30
CA ARG A 51 -13.18 -15.36 -2.05
C ARG A 51 -13.08 -13.93 -1.51
N GLU A 52 -12.53 -13.76 -0.31
CA GLU A 52 -12.48 -12.48 0.39
C GLU A 52 -11.08 -11.88 0.29
N HIS A 53 -10.96 -10.80 -0.47
CA HIS A 53 -9.74 -9.99 -0.52
C HIS A 53 -9.54 -9.23 0.79
N VAL A 54 -8.30 -9.02 1.22
CA VAL A 54 -8.02 -8.03 2.27
C VAL A 54 -7.97 -6.67 1.62
N ILE A 55 -8.78 -5.74 2.11
CA ILE A 55 -8.92 -4.40 1.56
C ILE A 55 -8.66 -3.40 2.67
N ASP A 56 -7.82 -2.41 2.39
CA ASP A 56 -7.64 -1.26 3.26
C ASP A 56 -7.66 0.01 2.42
N VAL A 57 -8.28 1.08 2.93
CA VAL A 57 -8.54 2.30 2.18
C VAL A 57 -8.14 3.48 3.04
N PHE A 58 -7.35 4.39 2.47
CA PHE A 58 -7.06 5.66 3.13
C PHE A 58 -7.24 6.84 2.18
N ARG A 59 -7.55 7.99 2.78
CA ARG A 59 -7.43 9.29 2.13
C ARG A 59 -6.14 9.94 2.62
N PRO A 60 -5.31 10.48 1.72
CA PRO A 60 -4.10 11.20 2.10
C PRO A 60 -4.38 12.31 3.12
N ASP A 61 -3.58 12.36 4.19
CA ASP A 61 -3.54 13.52 5.08
C ASP A 61 -2.78 14.65 4.37
N LEU A 62 -3.49 15.73 4.04
CA LEU A 62 -2.94 16.84 3.27
C LEU A 62 -1.85 17.62 4.03
N THR A 63 -1.72 17.42 5.35
CA THR A 63 -0.65 18.03 6.16
C THR A 63 0.61 17.17 6.23
N SER A 64 0.52 15.88 5.87
CA SER A 64 1.66 14.97 5.91
C SER A 64 2.65 15.26 4.78
N ALA A 65 3.94 15.20 5.12
CA ALA A 65 5.05 15.33 4.18
C ALA A 65 5.03 14.25 3.09
N SER A 66 4.43 13.09 3.37
CA SER A 66 4.33 11.96 2.43
C SER A 66 3.58 12.31 1.13
N PHE A 67 2.67 13.28 1.19
CA PHE A 67 1.77 13.61 0.07
C PHE A 67 2.04 14.98 -0.53
N GLN A 68 3.05 15.71 -0.03
CA GLN A 68 3.49 16.96 -0.65
C GLN A 68 4.17 16.71 -1.99
N ARG A 69 4.36 17.77 -2.77
CA ARG A 69 5.14 17.71 -4.02
C ARG A 69 6.55 17.15 -3.74
N PRO A 70 6.97 16.05 -4.40
CA PRO A 70 8.29 15.48 -4.20
C PRO A 70 9.41 16.46 -4.51
N VAL A 71 10.35 16.57 -3.57
CA VAL A 71 11.62 17.30 -3.76
C VAL A 71 12.72 16.32 -4.19
N ASN A 72 12.73 15.14 -3.56
CA ASN A 72 13.60 14.01 -3.88
C ASN A 72 12.87 12.96 -4.71
N GLU A 73 13.57 11.91 -5.14
CA GLU A 73 13.00 10.81 -5.95
C GLU A 73 11.74 10.17 -5.32
N MET A 74 11.72 10.05 -3.99
CA MET A 74 10.61 9.45 -3.26
C MET A 74 10.33 10.24 -1.98
N ASN A 75 9.04 10.45 -1.68
CA ASN A 75 8.62 10.91 -0.37
C ASN A 75 8.70 9.78 0.67
N VAL A 76 8.56 10.14 1.94
CA VAL A 76 8.41 9.16 3.03
C VAL A 76 7.16 8.31 2.79
N ALA A 77 7.31 7.00 2.88
CA ALA A 77 6.22 6.05 2.65
C ALA A 77 5.11 6.22 3.71
N SER A 78 3.85 6.13 3.29
CA SER A 78 2.68 6.20 4.17
C SER A 78 1.74 5.03 3.88
N GLY A 79 1.19 4.40 4.91
CA GLY A 79 0.34 3.23 4.75
C GLY A 79 0.17 2.44 6.04
N CYS A 80 0.06 1.12 5.90
CA CYS A 80 -0.52 0.26 6.92
C CYS A 80 0.54 -0.70 7.47
N PRO A 81 1.14 -0.41 8.65
CA PRO A 81 2.13 -1.29 9.25
C PRO A 81 1.53 -2.65 9.64
N MET A 82 0.24 -2.71 9.96
CA MET A 82 -0.48 -3.94 10.33
C MET A 82 -1.48 -4.35 9.23
N PHE A 83 -1.07 -4.33 7.95
CA PHE A 83 -1.98 -4.58 6.82
C PHE A 83 -2.58 -6.00 6.81
N LEU A 84 -1.76 -7.03 7.06
CA LEU A 84 -2.23 -8.41 7.13
C LEU A 84 -1.46 -9.20 8.20
N PRO A 85 -2.12 -9.83 9.18
CA PRO A 85 -1.44 -10.76 10.10
C PRO A 85 -0.77 -11.90 9.32
N LEU A 86 0.50 -12.20 9.64
CA LEU A 86 1.25 -13.28 8.96
C LEU A 86 0.59 -14.66 9.18
N SER A 87 -0.07 -14.85 10.32
CA SER A 87 -0.87 -16.05 10.59
C SER A 87 -2.05 -16.22 9.63
N LYS A 88 -2.66 -15.11 9.16
CA LYS A 88 -3.73 -15.13 8.16
C LYS A 88 -3.17 -15.43 6.76
N LEU A 89 -1.97 -14.91 6.43
CA LEU A 89 -1.29 -15.18 5.15
C LEU A 89 -1.02 -16.68 4.95
N GLN A 90 -0.64 -17.37 6.03
CA GLN A 90 -0.32 -18.80 6.03
C GLN A 90 -1.54 -19.71 6.24
N SER A 91 -2.72 -19.14 6.45
CA SER A 91 -3.92 -19.92 6.76
C SER A 91 -4.43 -20.67 5.52
N PRO A 92 -4.72 -21.97 5.61
CA PRO A 92 -5.30 -22.74 4.50
C PRO A 92 -6.74 -22.32 4.16
N LYS A 93 -7.37 -21.49 4.99
CA LYS A 93 -8.72 -20.96 4.76
C LYS A 93 -8.77 -19.98 3.57
N TYR A 94 -7.66 -19.29 3.32
CA TYR A 94 -7.54 -18.24 2.31
C TYR A 94 -6.50 -18.64 1.27
N ALA A 95 -6.67 -18.17 0.04
CA ALA A 95 -5.73 -18.39 -1.05
C ALA A 95 -4.94 -17.11 -1.35
N TYR A 96 -4.42 -16.45 -0.32
CA TYR A 96 -3.58 -15.27 -0.50
C TYR A 96 -2.21 -15.61 -1.10
N VAL A 97 -1.68 -16.79 -0.74
CA VAL A 97 -0.48 -17.38 -1.36
C VAL A 97 -0.88 -18.68 -2.04
N LYS A 98 -0.54 -18.82 -3.32
CA LYS A 98 -0.71 -20.04 -4.11
C LYS A 98 0.48 -20.14 -5.03
N GLU A 99 1.06 -21.34 -5.12
CA GLU A 99 2.27 -21.57 -5.94
C GLU A 99 3.38 -20.55 -5.61
N ASP A 100 3.61 -20.35 -4.31
CA ASP A 100 4.59 -19.41 -3.75
C ASP A 100 4.45 -17.95 -4.25
N THR A 101 3.25 -17.60 -4.72
CA THR A 101 2.97 -16.30 -5.34
C THR A 101 1.80 -15.63 -4.64
N LEU A 102 1.87 -14.31 -4.47
CA LEU A 102 0.79 -13.46 -3.97
C LEU A 102 0.55 -12.29 -4.93
N PHE A 103 -0.64 -11.69 -4.87
CA PHE A 103 -1.01 -10.56 -5.73
C PHE A 103 -1.48 -9.37 -4.90
N LEU A 104 -0.76 -8.25 -5.03
CA LEU A 104 -1.14 -6.97 -4.46
C LEU A 104 -1.71 -6.06 -5.55
N LYS A 105 -2.81 -5.39 -5.24
CA LYS A 105 -3.43 -4.40 -6.10
C LYS A 105 -3.56 -3.08 -5.33
N CYS A 106 -3.20 -1.99 -5.99
CA CYS A 106 -3.41 -0.63 -5.51
C CYS A 106 -4.31 0.10 -6.50
N ILE A 107 -5.40 0.68 -6.01
CA ILE A 107 -6.31 1.48 -6.83
C ILE A 107 -6.21 2.92 -6.34
N ILE A 108 -5.96 3.85 -7.27
CA ILE A 108 -5.94 5.28 -7.02
C ILE A 108 -7.17 5.87 -7.71
N GLU A 109 -8.05 6.51 -6.97
CA GLU A 109 -9.24 7.14 -7.55
C GLU A 109 -8.88 8.46 -8.24
N THR A 110 -8.66 8.36 -9.54
CA THR A 110 -8.63 9.49 -10.48
C THR A 110 -10.04 9.66 -11.03
N ASN A 111 -10.58 10.88 -10.97
CA ASN A 111 -11.94 11.20 -11.44
C ASN A 111 -12.27 10.60 -12.81
#